data_AF-A0A062UH00-F1
#
_entry.id   AF-A0A062UH00-F1
#
_cell.length_a   1.000
_cell.length_b   1.000
_cell.length_c   1.000
_cell.angle_alpha   90.00
_cell.angle_beta   90.00
_cell.angle_gamma   90.00
#
_symmetry.space_group_name_H-M   'P 1'
#
loop_
_entity.id
_entity.type
_entity.pdbx_description
1 polymer ?
#
loop_
_entity_poly.entity_id
_entity_poly.type
_entity_poly.pdbx_seq_one_letter_code
_entity_poly.pdbx_strand_id
1 'polypeptide(L)' 'MRDVSLKIGPLPDRTPQKMTVLVDPPIAADLEDYARIHSEVHGVEVPASALVPLMLETFLASDTGFRKAKKS' A
#
# COMPACT_ATOMS: atom_id res chain seq x y z
N MET A 1 -9.02 23.27 -33.74
CA MET A 1 -9.83 22.11 -33.32
C MET A 1 -10.81 22.61 -32.27
N ARG A 2 -12.09 22.21 -32.32
CA ARG A 2 -13.02 22.55 -31.23
C ARG A 2 -12.52 21.86 -29.96
N ASP A 3 -12.37 22.59 -28.86
CA ASP A 3 -12.01 22.02 -27.58
C ASP A 3 -13.09 21.01 -27.15
N VAL A 4 -12.76 19.73 -27.25
CA VAL A 4 -13.65 18.65 -26.79
C VAL A 4 -13.47 18.55 -25.28
N SER A 5 -14.39 19.18 -24.54
CA SER A 5 -14.47 19.04 -23.08
C SER A 5 -15.12 17.69 -22.74
N LEU A 6 -14.31 16.75 -22.24
CA LEU A 6 -14.79 15.51 -21.65
C LEU A 6 -15.06 15.72 -20.16
N LYS A 7 -16.17 15.17 -19.65
CA LYS A 7 -16.48 15.16 -18.20
C LYS A 7 -15.47 14.33 -17.40
N ILE A 8 -14.77 13.42 -18.07
CA ILE A 8 -13.70 12.61 -17.49
C ILE A 8 -12.37 13.26 -17.91
N GLY A 9 -11.65 13.78 -16.91
CA GLY A 9 -10.30 14.27 -17.10
C GLY A 9 -9.29 13.14 -17.37
N PRO A 10 -8.00 13.45 -17.49
CA PRO A 10 -6.97 12.42 -17.60
C PRO A 10 -7.06 11.43 -16.43
N LEU A 11 -6.76 10.16 -16.71
CA LEU A 11 -6.67 9.16 -15.66
C LEU A 11 -5.58 9.57 -14.66
N PRO A 12 -5.77 9.31 -13.35
CA PRO A 12 -4.73 9.54 -12.37
C PRO A 12 -3.50 8.70 -12.70
N ASP A 13 -2.32 9.23 -12.43
CA ASP A 13 -1.09 8.45 -12.52
C ASP A 13 -1.14 7.30 -11.51
N ARG A 14 -0.96 6.08 -12.00
CA ARG A 14 -0.95 4.84 -11.22
C ARG A 14 0.38 4.10 -11.37
N THR A 15 1.41 4.78 -11.87
CA THR A 15 2.75 4.21 -12.03
C THR A 15 3.28 3.80 -10.66
N PRO A 16 3.54 2.51 -10.40
CA PRO A 16 4.09 2.06 -9.14
C PRO A 16 5.49 2.67 -8.92
N GLN A 17 5.70 3.28 -7.76
CA GLN A 17 6.99 3.81 -7.35
C GLN A 17 7.74 2.74 -6.54
N LYS A 18 8.93 2.33 -6.99
CA LYS A 18 9.78 1.40 -6.23
C LYS A 18 10.44 2.13 -5.08
N MET A 19 10.28 1.61 -3.86
CA MET A 19 10.94 2.10 -2.66
C MET A 19 11.69 0.93 -2.00
N THR A 20 12.96 1.16 -1.62
CA THR A 20 13.74 0.20 -0.82
C THR A 20 13.79 0.69 0.62
N VAL A 21 13.44 -0.18 1.57
CA VAL A 21 13.42 0.13 3.01
C VAL A 21 14.28 -0.90 3.74
N LEU A 22 15.06 -0.44 4.72
CA LEU A 22 15.74 -1.31 5.68
C LEU A 22 14.88 -1.37 6.94
N VAL A 23 14.67 -2.56 7.47
CA VAL A 23 13.93 -2.80 8.71
C VAL A 23 14.82 -3.54 9.70
N ASP A 24 14.59 -3.29 10.99
CA ASP A 24 15.32 -4.00 12.04
C ASP A 24 14.92 -5.48 12.08
N PRO A 25 15.82 -6.38 12.56
CA PRO A 25 15.56 -7.81 12.58
C PRO A 25 14.23 -8.26 13.21
N PRO A 26 13.75 -7.65 14.32
CA PRO A 26 12.46 -8.03 14.89
C PRO A 26 11.29 -7.77 13.93
N ILE A 27 11.30 -6.64 13.22
CA ILE A 27 10.25 -6.31 12.25
C ILE A 27 10.30 -7.25 11.05
N ALA A 28 11.51 -7.64 10.60
CA ALA A 28 11.64 -8.64 9.54
C ALA A 28 10.99 -9.97 9.94
N ALA A 29 11.28 -10.46 11.15
CA ALA A 29 10.70 -11.71 11.66
C ALA A 29 9.17 -11.63 11.79
N ASP A 30 8.64 -10.55 12.36
CA ASP A 30 7.19 -10.36 12.51
C ASP A 30 6.47 -10.32 11.15
N LEU A 31 7.08 -9.70 10.14
CA LEU A 31 6.53 -9.64 8.78
C LEU A 31 6.51 -11.02 8.11
N GLU A 32 7.54 -11.83 8.31
CA GLU A 32 7.60 -13.22 7.82
C GLU A 32 6.54 -14.09 8.49
N ASP A 33 6.39 -13.98 9.82
CA ASP A 33 5.36 -14.71 10.55
C ASP A 33 3.95 -14.31 10.13
N TYR A 34 3.70 -13.00 9.94
CA TYR A 34 2.42 -12.53 9.43
C TYR A 34 2.11 -13.12 8.06
N ALA A 35 3.08 -13.11 7.15
CA ALA A 35 2.94 -13.65 5.80
C ALA A 35 2.64 -15.15 5.83
N ARG A 36 3.32 -15.91 6.70
CA ARG A 36 3.06 -17.34 6.91
C ARG A 36 1.64 -17.58 7.41
N ILE A 37 1.21 -16.89 8.47
CA ILE A 37 -0.14 -17.05 9.04
C ILE A 37 -1.22 -16.66 8.01
N HIS A 38 -1.03 -15.54 7.30
CA HIS A 38 -1.94 -15.13 6.23
C HIS A 38 -2.04 -16.21 5.15
N SER A 39 -0.91 -16.80 4.77
CA SER A 39 -0.88 -17.87 3.78
C SER A 39 -1.62 -19.12 4.24
N GLU A 40 -1.46 -19.52 5.49
CA GLU A 40 -2.18 -20.64 6.11
C GLU A 40 -3.69 -20.39 6.15
N VAL A 41 -4.12 -19.19 6.56
CA VAL A 41 -5.53 -18.80 6.65
C VAL A 41 -6.22 -18.78 5.28
N HIS A 42 -5.54 -18.32 4.24
CA HIS A 42 -6.12 -18.14 2.92
C HIS A 42 -5.79 -19.27 1.92
N GLY A 43 -4.95 -20.24 2.31
CA GLY A 43 -4.53 -21.35 1.46
C GLY A 43 -3.71 -20.93 0.24
N VAL A 44 -3.13 -19.73 0.27
CA VAL A 44 -2.34 -19.16 -0.83
C VAL A 44 -1.05 -18.59 -0.24
N GLU A 45 0.08 -19.08 -0.73
CA GLU A 45 1.39 -18.56 -0.32
C GLU A 45 1.58 -17.12 -0.80
N VAL A 46 1.82 -16.22 0.16
CA VAL A 46 2.04 -14.80 -0.09
C VAL A 46 3.27 -14.34 0.69
N PRO A 47 4.31 -13.78 0.04
CA PRO A 47 5.46 -13.25 0.74
C PRO A 47 5.13 -11.93 1.44
N ALA A 48 5.86 -11.62 2.52
CA ALA A 48 5.70 -10.38 3.27
C ALA A 48 5.78 -9.12 2.37
N SER A 49 6.67 -9.11 1.39
CA SER A 49 6.84 -8.00 0.45
C SER A 49 5.59 -7.69 -0.39
N ALA A 50 4.71 -8.67 -0.60
CA ALA A 50 3.43 -8.46 -1.26
C ALA A 50 2.36 -7.87 -0.32
N LEU A 51 2.48 -8.13 0.98
CA LEU A 51 1.56 -7.62 2.01
C LEU A 51 1.94 -6.21 2.49
N VAL A 52 3.22 -5.87 2.52
CA VAL A 52 3.71 -4.56 3.02
C VAL A 52 3.01 -3.37 2.36
N PRO A 53 2.84 -3.29 1.02
CA PRO A 53 2.11 -2.18 0.41
C PRO A 53 0.66 -2.04 0.91
N LEU A 54 -0.04 -3.18 1.08
CA LEU A 54 -1.42 -3.21 1.58
C LEU A 54 -1.49 -2.79 3.06
N MET A 55 -0.54 -3.24 3.88
CA MET A 55 -0.41 -2.83 5.28
C MET A 55 -0.21 -1.32 5.40
N LEU A 56 0.67 -0.73 4.58
CA LEU A 56 0.93 0.71 4.57
C LEU A 56 -0.27 1.52 4.08
N GLU A 57 -0.97 1.06 3.04
CA GLU A 57 -2.21 1.68 2.58
C GLU A 57 -3.26 1.69 3.70
N THR A 58 -3.45 0.54 4.36
CA THR A 58 -4.41 0.38 5.47
C THR A 58 -4.03 1.31 6.63
N PHE A 59 -2.75 1.35 7.00
CA PHE A 59 -2.25 2.23 8.06
C PHE A 59 -2.54 3.71 7.75
N LEU A 60 -2.13 4.21 6.57
CA LEU A 60 -2.32 5.61 6.18
C LEU A 60 -3.79 5.99 6.03
N ALA A 61 -4.64 5.06 5.58
CA ALA A 61 -6.08 5.26 5.51
C ALA A 61 -6.74 5.32 6.89
N SER A 62 -6.22 4.56 7.86
CA SER A 62 -6.73 4.51 9.23
C SER A 62 -6.28 5.69 10.10
N ASP A 63 -5.12 6.30 9.82
CA ASP A 63 -4.60 7.43 10.58
C ASP A 63 -5.39 8.72 10.30
N THR A 64 -6.36 9.00 11.17
CA THR A 64 -7.20 10.20 11.06
C THR A 64 -6.43 11.50 11.26
N GLY A 65 -5.37 11.51 12.06
CA GLY A 65 -4.54 12.69 12.31
C GLY A 65 -3.76 13.06 11.05
N PHE A 66 -3.07 12.08 10.46
CA PHE A 66 -2.41 12.21 9.17
C PHE A 66 -3.38 12.68 8.07
N ARG A 67 -4.55 12.04 7.97
CA ARG A 67 -5.55 12.39 6.95
C ARG A 67 -6.09 13.81 7.08
N LYS A 68 -6.22 14.34 8.31
CA LYS A 68 -6.61 15.74 8.53
C LYS A 68 -5.47 16.68 8.11
N ALA A 69 -4.24 16.41 8.54
CA ALA A 69 -3.08 17.23 8.21
C ALA A 69 -2.80 17.29 6.69
N LYS A 70 -2.96 16.17 5.97
CA LYS A 70 -2.74 16.09 4.51
C LYS A 70 -3.72 16.94 3.67
N LYS A 71 -4.89 17.29 4.22
CA LYS A 71 -5.93 18.06 3.51
C LYS A 71 -5.81 19.57 3.70
N SER A 72 -5.06 19.99 4.71
CA SER A 72 -4.77 21.40 5.01
C SER A 72 -3.67 21.93 4.11
#